data_AF-A0A5N6Q559-F1
#
_entry.id   AF-A0A5N6Q559-F1
#
_cell.length_a   1.000
_cell.length_b   1.000
_cell.length_c   1.000
_cell.angle_alpha   90.00
_cell.angle_beta   90.00
_cell.angle_gamma   90.00
#
_symmetry.space_group_name_H-M   'P 1'
#
loop_
_entity.id
_entity.type
_entity.pdbx_description
1 polymer ?
#
loop_
_entity_poly.entity_id
_entity_poly.type
_entity_poly.pdbx_seq_one_letter_code
_entity_poly.pdbx_strand_id
1 'polypeptide(L)'
;MVKAYSQEHTYKHPWERVTSASWRKFADPENKHTLSHILQVDTLNHKLEPESGKLYTTRAITIHAPGPWYDPHPDNPNEWTICRQETSIRIKPLSTLASMAEKIEQKCVDKFLQNSAKGREVMERMCKYLEAESSSRGISV
;
A
#
# COMPACT_ATOMS: atom_id res chain seq x y z
N MET A 1 -25.73 -6.45 5.72
CA MET A 1 -25.25 -5.06 5.86
C MET A 1 -23.85 -4.99 5.27
N VAL A 2 -23.44 -3.88 4.64
CA VAL A 2 -22.04 -3.67 4.21
C VAL A 2 -21.37 -2.83 5.27
N LYS A 3 -20.19 -3.24 5.74
CA LYS A 3 -19.36 -2.43 6.64
C LYS A 3 -18.11 -1.98 5.90
N ALA A 4 -17.86 -0.68 5.91
CA ALA A 4 -16.66 -0.07 5.35
C ALA A 4 -15.63 0.13 6.47
N TYR A 5 -14.37 -0.16 6.15
CA TYR A 5 -13.23 0.02 7.03
C TYR A 5 -12.19 0.87 6.30
N SER A 6 -11.65 1.87 6.97
CA SER A 6 -10.60 2.75 6.44
C SER A 6 -9.45 2.84 7.44
N GLN A 7 -8.22 2.92 6.93
CA GLN A 7 -7.02 3.21 7.70
C GLN A 7 -6.23 4.31 7.02
N GLU A 8 -5.72 5.25 7.82
CA GLU A 8 -4.79 6.27 7.38
C GLU A 8 -3.46 6.12 8.14
N HIS A 9 -2.36 6.38 7.45
CA HIS A 9 -1.03 6.39 8.03
C HIS A 9 -0.16 7.45 7.37
N THR A 10 0.55 8.22 8.18
CA THR A 10 1.52 9.23 7.70
C THR A 10 2.93 8.67 7.74
N TYR A 11 3.55 8.53 6.57
CA TYR A 11 4.98 8.29 6.46
C TYR A 11 5.72 9.61 6.62
N LYS A 12 6.68 9.65 7.54
CA LYS A 12 7.59 10.79 7.72
C LYS A 12 8.74 10.74 6.70
N HIS A 13 8.37 10.56 5.43
CA HIS A 13 9.26 10.45 4.28
C HIS A 13 8.67 11.25 3.11
N PRO A 14 9.52 11.92 2.32
CA PRO A 14 9.08 12.76 1.21
C PRO A 14 8.39 11.93 0.13
N TRP A 15 7.52 12.58 -0.65
CA TRP A 15 6.67 11.95 -1.66
C TRP A 15 7.46 11.10 -2.66
N GLU A 16 8.58 11.60 -3.15
CA GLU A 16 9.46 10.96 -4.13
C GLU A 16 10.01 9.64 -3.60
N ARG A 17 10.32 9.60 -2.30
CA ARG A 17 10.86 8.42 -1.63
C ARG A 17 9.76 7.38 -1.39
N VAL A 18 8.60 7.80 -0.91
CA VAL A 18 7.48 6.90 -0.64
C VAL A 18 6.94 6.29 -1.94
N THR A 19 6.81 7.09 -3.00
CA THR A 19 6.40 6.58 -4.32
C THR A 19 7.41 5.58 -4.87
N SER A 20 8.71 5.90 -4.82
CA SER A 20 9.79 4.99 -5.23
C SER A 20 9.80 3.68 -4.43
N ALA A 21 9.62 3.76 -3.10
CA ALA A 21 9.48 2.59 -2.24
C ALA A 21 8.27 1.74 -2.63
N SER A 22 7.13 2.36 -2.92
CA SER A 22 5.90 1.67 -3.34
C SER A 22 6.07 0.89 -4.65
N TRP A 23 6.87 1.41 -5.59
CA TRP A 23 7.23 0.69 -6.81
C TRP A 23 8.13 -0.51 -6.51
N ARG A 24 9.18 -0.29 -5.71
CA ARG A 24 10.26 -1.28 -5.47
C ARG A 24 9.89 -2.37 -4.48
N LYS A 25 8.93 -2.16 -3.58
CA LYS A 25 8.61 -3.13 -2.51
C LYS A 25 8.20 -4.51 -3.00
N PHE A 26 7.71 -4.63 -4.23
CA PHE A 26 7.33 -5.92 -4.82
C PHE A 26 8.43 -6.55 -5.68
N ALA A 27 9.50 -5.81 -6.00
CA ALA A 27 10.59 -6.29 -6.84
C ALA A 27 11.64 -7.10 -6.05
N ASP A 28 11.80 -6.78 -4.77
CA ASP A 28 12.79 -7.42 -3.90
C ASP A 28 12.31 -8.83 -3.44
N PRO A 29 13.08 -9.91 -3.72
CA PRO A 29 12.79 -11.25 -3.21
C PRO A 29 12.65 -11.35 -1.69
N GLU A 30 13.39 -10.54 -0.92
CA GLU A 30 13.33 -10.53 0.54
C GLU A 30 11.97 -10.07 1.08
N ASN A 31 11.28 -9.22 0.32
CA ASN A 31 9.95 -8.74 0.69
C ASN A 31 8.86 -9.80 0.48
N LYS A 32 9.10 -10.85 -0.33
CA LYS A 32 8.07 -11.83 -0.68
C LYS A 32 7.52 -12.59 0.52
N HIS A 33 8.36 -12.86 1.53
CA HIS A 33 7.90 -13.55 2.74
C HIS A 33 6.94 -12.67 3.56
N THR A 34 7.31 -11.41 3.78
CA THR A 34 6.50 -10.44 4.53
C THR A 34 5.24 -10.05 3.77
N LEU A 35 5.33 -9.90 2.45
CA LEU A 35 4.23 -9.58 1.53
C LEU A 35 3.64 -10.81 0.85
N SER A 36 3.57 -11.95 1.54
CA SER A 36 3.10 -13.22 0.96
C SER A 36 1.66 -13.22 0.43
N HIS A 37 0.89 -12.18 0.75
CA HIS A 37 -0.45 -11.95 0.22
C HIS A 37 -0.46 -11.33 -1.19
N ILE A 38 0.70 -10.89 -1.69
CA ILE A 38 0.92 -10.41 -3.05
C ILE A 38 1.36 -11.61 -3.90
N LEU A 39 0.57 -11.96 -4.91
CA LEU A 39 0.85 -13.11 -5.77
C LEU A 39 1.64 -12.70 -7.01
N GLN A 40 1.22 -11.61 -7.65
CA GLN A 40 1.79 -11.16 -8.91
C GLN A 40 1.60 -9.65 -9.08
N VAL A 41 2.57 -9.02 -9.74
CA VAL A 41 2.58 -7.59 -10.01
C VAL A 41 3.12 -7.36 -11.41
N ASP A 42 2.28 -6.88 -12.33
CA ASP A 42 2.65 -6.58 -13.70
C ASP A 42 2.41 -5.10 -14.00
N THR A 43 3.33 -4.49 -14.76
CA THR A 43 3.11 -3.16 -15.33
C THR A 43 2.57 -3.33 -16.75
N LEU A 44 1.30 -2.98 -16.95
CA LEU A 44 0.61 -3.17 -18.22
C LEU A 44 0.85 -2.01 -19.19
N ASN A 45 1.01 -0.80 -18.66
CA ASN A 45 1.24 0.40 -19.44
C ASN A 45 1.99 1.43 -18.60
N HIS A 46 2.90 2.19 -19.22
CA HIS A 46 3.46 3.41 -18.66
C HIS A 46 3.47 4.51 -19.74
N LYS A 47 3.19 5.75 -19.34
CA LYS A 47 3.25 6.91 -20.22
C LYS A 47 3.68 8.14 -19.44
N LEU A 48 4.73 8.81 -19.90
CA LEU A 48 5.10 10.15 -19.43
C LEU A 48 4.39 11.18 -20.31
N GLU A 49 3.60 12.06 -19.69
CA GLU A 49 3.00 13.21 -20.36
C GLU A 49 4.02 14.35 -20.44
N PRO A 50 4.53 14.72 -21.64
CA PRO A 50 5.66 15.65 -21.74
C PRO A 50 5.36 17.06 -21.24
N GLU A 51 4.12 17.53 -21.41
CA GLU A 51 3.71 18.88 -21.04
C GLU A 51 3.61 19.08 -19.53
N SER A 52 3.02 18.10 -18.82
CA SER A 52 2.80 18.20 -17.38
C SER A 52 3.88 17.52 -16.54
N GLY A 53 4.76 16.73 -17.17
CA GLY A 53 5.75 15.88 -16.50
C GLY A 53 5.14 14.72 -15.68
N LYS A 54 3.85 14.39 -15.87
CA LYS A 54 3.16 13.37 -15.08
C LYS A 54 3.37 11.98 -15.65
N LEU A 55 3.73 11.04 -14.79
CA LEU A 55 3.83 9.62 -15.12
C LEU A 55 2.50 8.92 -14.84
N TYR A 56 1.86 8.41 -15.89
CA TYR A 56 0.67 7.57 -15.79
C TYR A 56 1.08 6.11 -15.97
N THR A 57 0.73 5.26 -15.01
CA THR A 57 1.06 3.83 -15.08
C THR A 57 -0.14 3.00 -14.70
N THR A 58 -0.40 1.94 -15.47
CA THR A 58 -1.41 0.93 -15.17
C THR A 58 -0.71 -0.33 -14.69
N ARG A 59 -1.04 -0.79 -13.48
CA ARG A 59 -0.51 -2.04 -12.92
C ARG A 59 -1.64 -3.03 -12.66
N ALA A 60 -1.41 -4.29 -12.99
CA ALA A 60 -2.19 -5.40 -12.45
C ALA A 60 -1.48 -5.93 -11.20
N ILE A 61 -2.18 -5.92 -10.07
CA ILE A 61 -1.68 -6.47 -8.81
C ILE A 61 -2.64 -7.55 -8.36
N THR A 62 -2.20 -8.79 -8.38
CA THR A 62 -2.96 -9.93 -7.86
C THR A 62 -2.64 -10.07 -6.38
N ILE A 63 -3.64 -9.84 -5.53
CA ILE A 63 -3.46 -9.69 -4.08
C ILE A 63 -4.66 -10.29 -3.33
N HIS A 64 -4.38 -10.94 -2.20
CA HIS A 64 -5.41 -11.42 -1.26
C HIS A 64 -5.82 -10.35 -0.23
N ALA A 65 -5.91 -9.08 -0.65
CA ALA A 65 -6.20 -7.90 0.18
C ALA A 65 -6.44 -6.67 -0.72
N PRO A 66 -7.12 -5.62 -0.23
CA PRO A 66 -7.16 -4.31 -0.90
C PRO A 66 -5.79 -3.62 -0.89
N GLY A 67 -5.48 -2.88 -1.95
CA GLY A 67 -4.25 -2.11 -2.08
C GLY A 67 -4.33 -0.70 -1.48
N PRO A 68 -3.20 -0.08 -1.09
CA PRO A 68 -3.14 1.30 -0.61
C PRO A 68 -3.13 2.34 -1.74
N TRP A 69 -3.57 3.56 -1.44
CA TRP A 69 -3.26 4.77 -2.19
C TRP A 69 -2.44 5.75 -1.36
N TYR A 70 -1.73 6.66 -2.04
CA TYR A 70 -0.78 7.58 -1.43
C TYR A 70 -0.97 8.99 -1.99
N ASP A 71 -0.82 9.99 -1.14
CA ASP A 71 -0.85 11.42 -1.50
C ASP A 71 0.17 12.21 -0.65
N PRO A 72 0.75 13.32 -1.14
CA PRO A 72 1.52 14.24 -0.29
C PRO A 72 0.71 14.73 0.92
N HIS A 73 1.36 14.93 2.07
CA HIS A 73 0.66 15.39 3.28
C HIS A 73 0.20 16.86 3.13
N PRO A 74 -1.05 17.22 3.48
CA PRO A 74 -1.57 18.57 3.27
C PRO A 74 -0.78 19.64 4.05
N ASP A 75 -0.39 19.33 5.29
CA ASP A 75 0.30 20.30 6.16
C ASP A 75 1.83 20.29 6.01
N ASN A 76 2.40 19.22 5.44
CA ASN A 76 3.86 19.09 5.30
C ASN A 76 4.22 18.30 4.02
N PRO A 77 3.88 18.85 2.83
CA PRO A 77 3.87 18.12 1.56
C PRO A 77 5.26 17.70 1.08
N ASN A 78 6.30 18.42 1.50
CA ASN A 78 7.68 18.15 1.08
C ASN A 78 8.36 17.11 1.98
N GLU A 79 7.87 16.88 3.19
CA GLU A 79 8.51 15.96 4.13
C GLU A 79 7.72 14.68 4.33
N TRP A 80 6.38 14.73 4.26
CA TRP A 80 5.52 13.63 4.67
C TRP A 80 4.55 13.20 3.57
N THR A 81 4.16 11.93 3.62
CA THR A 81 3.21 11.31 2.69
C THR A 81 2.10 10.61 3.46
N ILE A 82 0.85 10.84 3.07
CA ILE A 82 -0.31 10.11 3.58
C ILE A 82 -0.52 8.83 2.77
N CYS A 83 -0.80 7.74 3.46
CA CYS A 83 -1.23 6.47 2.90
C CYS A 83 -2.60 6.10 3.45
N ARG A 84 -3.50 5.72 2.56
CA ARG A 84 -4.87 5.36 2.89
C ARG A 84 -5.22 4.00 2.31
N GLN A 85 -5.98 3.23 3.08
CA GLN A 85 -6.39 1.88 2.73
C GLN A 85 -7.84 1.69 3.12
N GLU A 86 -8.66 1.28 2.16
CA GLU A 86 -10.10 1.08 2.40
C GLU A 86 -10.57 -0.28 1.92
N THR A 87 -11.56 -0.82 2.62
CA THR A 87 -12.22 -2.07 2.23
C THR A 87 -13.67 -2.09 2.63
N SER A 88 -14.48 -2.82 1.87
CA SER A 88 -15.89 -3.06 2.16
C SER A 88 -16.13 -4.55 2.32
N ILE A 89 -16.58 -4.97 3.51
CA ILE A 89 -16.87 -6.36 3.81
C ILE A 89 -18.39 -6.54 3.77
N ARG A 90 -18.84 -7.51 2.98
CA ARG A 90 -20.25 -7.88 2.85
C ARG A 90 -20.39 -9.37 3.11
N ILE A 91 -21.12 -9.72 4.15
CA ILE A 91 -21.53 -11.11 4.41
C ILE A 91 -23.05 -11.19 4.28
N LYS A 92 -23.52 -12.20 3.56
CA LYS A 92 -24.94 -12.56 3.51
C LYS A 92 -25.17 -13.65 4.58
N PRO A 93 -25.66 -13.31 5.78
CA PRO A 93 -25.95 -14.33 6.77
C PRO A 93 -27.13 -15.18 6.30
N LEU A 94 -26.95 -16.50 6.28
CA LEU A 94 -28.07 -17.42 6.39
C LEU A 94 -28.56 -17.36 7.84
N SER A 95 -29.88 -17.33 8.07
CA SER A 95 -30.47 -17.07 9.40
C SER A 95 -29.98 -18.00 10.51
N THR A 96 -29.58 -19.23 10.17
CA THR A 96 -29.02 -20.23 11.08
C THR A 96 -27.54 -20.03 11.43
N LEU A 97 -26.82 -19.13 10.75
CA LEU A 97 -25.37 -18.93 10.88
C LEU A 97 -25.01 -17.46 11.21
N ALA A 98 -25.96 -16.65 11.66
CA ALA A 98 -25.74 -15.22 11.93
C ALA A 98 -24.56 -14.98 12.91
N SER A 99 -24.45 -15.78 13.97
CA SER A 99 -23.34 -15.70 14.94
C SER A 99 -21.98 -16.12 14.37
N MET A 100 -21.96 -16.95 13.32
CA MET A 100 -20.75 -17.30 12.58
C MET A 100 -20.41 -16.24 11.53
N ALA A 101 -21.41 -15.59 10.94
CA ALA A 101 -21.21 -14.51 9.98
C ALA A 101 -20.41 -13.36 10.59
N GLU A 102 -20.73 -12.95 11.82
CA GLU A 102 -19.95 -11.91 12.55
C GLU A 102 -18.49 -12.33 12.78
N LYS A 103 -18.25 -13.60 13.16
CA LYS A 103 -16.88 -14.11 13.35
C LYS A 103 -16.09 -14.15 12.05
N ILE A 104 -16.74 -14.46 10.93
CA ILE A 104 -16.12 -14.44 9.60
C ILE A 104 -15.80 -12.99 9.21
N GLU A 105 -16.71 -12.06 9.47
CA GLU A 105 -16.49 -10.63 9.24
C GLU A 105 -15.25 -10.14 10.01
N GLN A 106 -15.18 -10.46 11.30
CA GLN A 106 -14.06 -10.09 12.14
C GLN A 106 -12.73 -10.66 11.61
N LYS A 107 -12.70 -11.92 11.18
CA LYS A 107 -11.50 -12.52 10.57
C LYS A 107 -11.06 -11.80 9.29
N CYS A 108 -12.00 -11.31 8.49
CA CYS A 108 -11.68 -10.50 7.31
C CYS A 108 -11.07 -9.15 7.70
N VAL A 109 -11.62 -8.49 8.73
CA VAL A 109 -11.08 -7.24 9.29
C VAL A 109 -9.67 -7.46 9.81
N ASP A 110 -9.45 -8.49 10.64
CA ASP A 110 -8.15 -8.76 11.26
C ASP A 110 -7.07 -9.00 10.19
N LYS A 111 -7.40 -9.74 9.12
CA LYS A 111 -6.50 -9.94 7.97
C LYS A 111 -6.19 -8.63 7.25
N PHE A 112 -7.18 -7.77 7.04
CA PHE A 112 -6.98 -6.46 6.43
C PHE A 112 -6.02 -5.60 7.28
N LEU A 113 -6.24 -5.54 8.59
CA LEU A 113 -5.37 -4.79 9.51
C LEU A 113 -3.93 -5.35 9.52
N GLN A 114 -3.79 -6.68 9.57
CA GLN A 114 -2.49 -7.33 9.58
C GLN A 114 -1.71 -7.14 8.27
N ASN A 115 -2.36 -7.31 7.12
CA ASN A 115 -1.72 -7.12 5.81
C ASN A 115 -1.28 -5.67 5.60
N SER A 116 -2.12 -4.73 6.05
CA SER A 116 -1.81 -3.30 6.03
C SER A 116 -0.58 -2.98 6.89
N ALA A 117 -0.48 -3.55 8.09
CA ALA A 117 0.69 -3.38 8.96
C ALA A 117 1.97 -3.92 8.31
N LYS A 118 1.94 -5.13 7.74
CA LYS A 118 3.07 -5.73 7.01
C LYS A 118 3.50 -4.86 5.83
N GLY A 119 2.53 -4.32 5.08
CA GLY A 119 2.79 -3.39 3.99
C GLY A 119 3.52 -2.12 4.45
N ARG A 120 3.10 -1.55 5.59
CA ARG A 120 3.75 -0.37 6.19
C ARG A 120 5.17 -0.64 6.64
N GLU A 121 5.41 -1.78 7.28
CA GLU A 121 6.74 -2.18 7.73
C GLU A 121 7.74 -2.28 6.57
N VAL A 122 7.33 -2.95 5.48
CA VAL A 122 8.18 -3.06 4.29
C VAL A 122 8.41 -1.70 3.65
N MET A 123 7.38 -0.86 3.55
CA MET A 123 7.51 0.51 3.04
C MET A 123 8.53 1.32 3.83
N GLU A 124 8.48 1.28 5.16
CA GLU A 124 9.40 2.00 6.03
C GLU A 124 10.85 1.55 5.81
N ARG A 125 11.08 0.24 5.71
CA ARG A 125 12.40 -0.32 5.38
C ARG A 125 12.89 0.15 4.01
N MET A 126 12.02 0.11 3.00
CA MET A 126 12.36 0.56 1.64
C MET A 126 12.69 2.05 1.61
N CYS A 127 11.97 2.89 2.34
CA CYS A 127 12.27 4.32 2.44
C CYS A 127 13.67 4.56 3.04
N LYS A 128 13.99 3.90 4.16
CA LYS A 128 15.33 4.01 4.79
C LYS A 128 16.45 3.53 3.86
N TYR A 129 16.21 2.44 3.14
CA TYR A 129 17.15 1.94 2.15
C TYR A 129 17.40 2.98 1.04
N LEU A 130 16.34 3.61 0.51
CA LEU A 130 16.44 4.62 -0.54
C LEU A 130 17.18 5.89 -0.07
N GLU A 131 16.97 6.30 1.18
CA GLU A 131 17.69 7.43 1.77
C GLU A 131 19.19 7.16 1.93
N ALA A 132 19.56 5.95 2.33
CA ALA A 132 20.96 5.53 2.38
C ALA A 132 21.56 5.44 0.96
N GLU A 133 20.80 4.95 -0.02
CA GLU A 133 21.21 4.87 -1.42
C GLU A 133 21.44 6.26 -2.03
N SER A 134 20.56 7.23 -1.81
CA SER A 134 20.75 8.61 -2.31
C SER A 134 21.97 9.28 -1.68
N SER A 135 22.15 9.10 -0.36
CA SER A 135 23.28 9.65 0.39
C SER A 135 24.62 9.09 -0.10
N SER A 136 24.70 7.79 -0.38
CA SER A 136 25.91 7.14 -0.89
C SER A 136 26.26 7.51 -2.34
N ARG A 137 25.26 7.85 -3.16
CA ARG A 137 25.45 8.30 -4.55
C ARG A 137 25.74 9.80 -4.68
N GLY A 138 25.69 10.56 -3.58
CA GLY A 138 25.86 12.02 -3.61
C GLY A 138 24.75 12.75 -4.36
N ILE A 139 23.59 12.11 -4.55
CA ILE A 139 22.43 12.71 -5.21
C ILE A 139 21.55 13.31 -4.12
N SER A 140 21.61 14.62 -3.94
CA SER A 140 20.59 15.36 -3.20
C SER A 140 19.33 15.40 -4.05
N VAL A 141 18.26 14.74 -3.60
CA VAL A 141 16.90 14.90 -4.16
C VAL A 141 16.20 15.99 -3.37
#